data_AF-A0A815AJK2-F1
#
_entry.id   AF-A0A815AJK2-F1
#
_cell.length_a   1.000
_cell.length_b   1.000
_cell.length_c   1.000
_cell.angle_alpha   90.00
_cell.angle_beta   90.00
_cell.angle_gamma   90.00
#
_symmetry.space_group_name_H-M   'P 1'
#
loop_
_entity.id
_entity.type
_entity.pdbx_description
1 polymer ?
#
loop_
_entity_poly.entity_id
_entity_poly.type
_entity_poly.pdbx_seq_one_letter_code
_entity_poly.pdbx_strand_id
1 'polypeptide(L)'
;MVDFNKRAFYHFTLKDILSIISSVAIHIALAIYTAIGSQQQKQQAEKKQKFDFEQSRELRQQTVYDEFLNNIYKLDKDGYLNDTKNPWAFANAYYRAAHRQWDTIRKADVIQFLKEKQLIGRNNCTNGCRTTNLDDIIRLNELNFDNVHLASETGVLNKLNLQCVSFDQVSMSNAIFSFASLNGVSFDGGRLDKVKFDGSSLLCASFNGVNLSGVDFGNSDLTGAQFSNSDLSGAKMTEDQINQATFHNVIMPNGVKSEITSSTMTKESVTKTTIVIKTKMPTTSSSASTSTTSSSTSSITTPSTTTTTTSKTLSTSSTTTSTTATAITSAYYVKPFVVIQKVITRSDDI
;
A
#
# COMPACT_ATOMS: atom_id res chain seq x y z
N MET A 1 -23.59 84.61 -57.74
CA MET A 1 -22.86 83.42 -58.22
C MET A 1 -22.34 82.71 -56.97
N VAL A 2 -22.55 81.40 -56.91
CA VAL A 2 -22.46 80.51 -55.73
C VAL A 2 -21.18 80.70 -54.93
N ASP A 3 -21.28 80.75 -53.59
CA ASP A 3 -20.15 80.29 -52.78
C ASP A 3 -20.56 79.57 -51.50
N PHE A 4 -19.85 78.48 -51.26
CA PHE A 4 -20.06 77.43 -50.27
C PHE A 4 -19.97 77.97 -48.84
N ASN A 5 -21.01 77.77 -48.00
CA ASN A 5 -20.79 77.81 -46.55
C ASN A 5 -20.98 76.42 -45.93
N LYS A 6 -19.82 75.84 -45.60
CA LYS A 6 -19.60 74.48 -45.13
C LYS A 6 -20.29 74.27 -43.78
N ARG A 7 -20.77 73.04 -43.62
CA ARG A 7 -21.27 72.40 -42.39
C ARG A 7 -20.43 72.83 -41.18
N ALA A 8 -21.10 73.27 -40.11
CA ALA A 8 -20.49 73.53 -38.81
C ALA A 8 -19.94 72.20 -38.24
N PHE A 9 -18.72 71.86 -38.63
CA PHE A 9 -17.92 70.84 -37.99
C PHE A 9 -17.51 71.38 -36.62
N TYR A 10 -17.91 70.69 -35.55
CA TYR A 10 -17.40 70.93 -34.21
C TYR A 10 -15.86 70.93 -34.24
N HIS A 11 -15.22 72.08 -34.04
CA HIS A 11 -13.79 72.17 -33.80
C HIS A 11 -13.51 71.72 -32.37
N PHE A 12 -13.55 70.41 -32.12
CA PHE A 12 -13.06 69.84 -30.88
C PHE A 12 -11.56 70.10 -30.79
N THR A 13 -11.12 70.87 -29.80
CA THR A 13 -9.70 71.04 -29.56
C THR A 13 -9.14 69.75 -28.94
N LEU A 14 -7.86 69.45 -29.18
CA LEU A 14 -7.19 68.27 -28.61
C LEU A 14 -7.37 68.20 -27.08
N LYS A 15 -7.45 69.38 -26.42
CA LYS A 15 -7.65 69.53 -24.98
C LYS A 15 -9.05 69.09 -24.53
N ASP A 16 -10.08 69.34 -25.33
CA ASP A 16 -11.46 68.93 -25.03
C ASP A 16 -11.63 67.41 -25.18
N ILE A 17 -11.00 66.80 -26.19
CA ILE A 17 -10.96 65.35 -26.37
C ILE A 17 -10.21 64.67 -25.21
N LEU A 18 -9.06 65.22 -24.78
CA LEU A 18 -8.30 64.70 -23.64
C LEU A 18 -9.09 64.76 -22.33
N SER A 19 -9.87 65.83 -22.12
CA SER A 19 -10.69 66.02 -20.92
C SER A 19 -11.81 64.98 -20.83
N ILE A 20 -12.46 64.66 -21.95
CA ILE A 20 -13.51 63.64 -22.01
C ILE A 20 -12.93 62.25 -21.80
N ILE A 21 -11.80 61.93 -22.46
CA ILE A 21 -11.14 60.62 -22.31
C ILE A 21 -10.68 60.40 -20.87
N SER A 22 -10.11 61.42 -20.21
CA SER A 22 -9.66 61.28 -18.81
C SER A 22 -10.83 61.06 -17.85
N SER A 23 -11.95 61.76 -18.05
CA SER A 23 -13.17 61.59 -17.24
C SER A 23 -13.76 60.19 -17.36
N VAL A 24 -13.85 59.64 -18.58
CA VAL A 24 -14.36 58.29 -18.82
C VAL A 24 -13.39 57.22 -18.34
N ALA A 25 -12.08 57.43 -18.51
CA ALA A 25 -11.04 56.50 -18.08
C ALA A 25 -11.05 56.26 -16.57
N ILE A 26 -11.33 57.28 -15.75
CA ILE A 26 -11.41 57.15 -14.29
C ILE A 26 -12.55 56.20 -13.89
N HIS A 27 -13.72 56.34 -14.50
CA HIS A 27 -14.88 55.50 -14.19
C HIS A 27 -14.67 54.05 -14.63
N ILE A 28 -14.05 53.84 -15.80
CA ILE A 28 -13.69 52.50 -16.27
C ILE A 28 -12.66 51.87 -15.34
N ALA A 29 -11.62 52.61 -14.93
CA ALA A 29 -10.61 52.12 -14.00
C ALA A 29 -11.21 51.74 -12.64
N LEU A 30 -12.16 52.54 -12.12
CA LEU A 30 -12.86 52.22 -10.87
C LEU A 30 -13.76 50.99 -10.99
N ALA A 31 -14.47 50.85 -12.11
CA ALA A 31 -15.29 49.66 -12.39
C ALA A 31 -14.43 48.39 -12.48
N ILE A 32 -13.27 48.47 -13.16
CA ILE A 32 -12.32 47.35 -13.23
C ILE A 32 -11.75 47.03 -11.85
N TYR A 33 -11.35 48.04 -11.06
CA TYR A 33 -10.80 47.85 -9.72
C TYR A 33 -11.80 47.17 -8.78
N THR A 34 -13.05 47.64 -8.76
CA THR A 34 -14.12 47.05 -7.95
C THR A 34 -14.51 45.65 -8.41
N ALA A 35 -14.56 45.40 -9.72
CA ALA A 35 -14.79 44.07 -10.28
C ALA A 35 -13.68 43.08 -9.86
N ILE A 36 -12.41 43.46 -10.00
CA ILE A 36 -11.28 42.64 -9.57
C ILE A 36 -11.31 42.38 -8.06
N GLY A 37 -11.57 43.41 -7.25
CA GLY A 37 -11.69 43.27 -5.79
C GLY A 37 -12.82 42.32 -5.38
N SER A 38 -13.98 42.42 -6.03
CA SER A 38 -15.12 41.53 -5.76
C SER A 38 -14.84 40.07 -6.12
N GLN A 39 -14.13 39.83 -7.24
CA GLN A 39 -13.71 38.49 -7.66
C GLN A 39 -12.71 37.89 -6.67
N GLN A 40 -11.74 38.69 -6.20
CA GLN A 40 -10.78 38.23 -5.19
C GLN A 40 -11.45 37.90 -3.87
N GLN A 41 -12.40 38.73 -3.41
CA GLN A 41 -13.16 38.45 -2.18
C GLN A 41 -13.99 37.17 -2.31
N LYS A 42 -14.66 36.96 -3.46
CA LYS A 42 -15.41 35.73 -3.72
C LYS A 42 -14.49 34.49 -3.69
N GLN A 43 -13.35 34.56 -4.35
CA GLN A 43 -12.35 33.48 -4.32
C GLN A 43 -11.80 33.22 -2.92
N GLN A 44 -11.56 34.26 -2.12
CA GLN A 44 -11.11 34.12 -0.73
C GLN A 44 -12.20 33.51 0.15
N ALA A 45 -13.46 33.92 -0.02
CA ALA A 45 -14.60 33.36 0.70
C ALA A 45 -14.82 31.87 0.35
N GLU A 46 -14.73 31.50 -0.93
CA GLU A 46 -14.80 30.11 -1.37
C GLU A 46 -13.65 29.25 -0.82
N LYS A 47 -12.41 29.78 -0.82
CA LYS A 47 -11.26 29.10 -0.21
C LYS A 47 -11.44 28.91 1.29
N LYS A 48 -11.92 29.95 1.99
CA LYS A 48 -12.21 29.88 3.42
C LYS A 48 -13.30 28.85 3.71
N GLN A 49 -14.40 28.85 2.95
CA GLN A 49 -15.47 27.87 3.11
C GLN A 49 -14.99 26.44 2.88
N LYS A 50 -14.14 26.20 1.87
CA LYS A 50 -13.53 24.89 1.63
C LYS A 50 -12.63 24.47 2.79
N PHE A 51 -11.79 25.38 3.28
CA PHE A 51 -10.93 25.15 4.43
C PHE A 51 -11.73 24.83 5.70
N ASP A 52 -12.75 25.63 6.02
CA ASP A 52 -13.62 25.42 7.19
C ASP A 52 -14.37 24.08 7.08
N PHE A 53 -14.81 23.70 5.88
CA PHE A 53 -15.45 22.41 5.61
C PHE A 53 -14.49 21.23 5.78
N GLU A 54 -13.27 21.33 5.24
CA GLU A 54 -12.21 20.34 5.41
C GLU A 54 -11.82 20.17 6.88
N GLN A 55 -11.58 21.28 7.59
CA GLN A 55 -11.31 21.27 9.03
C GLN A 55 -12.46 20.63 9.83
N SER A 56 -13.71 20.94 9.48
CA SER A 56 -14.88 20.32 10.13
C SER A 56 -15.01 18.83 9.82
N ARG A 57 -14.52 18.36 8.66
CA ARG A 57 -14.44 16.92 8.34
C ARG A 57 -13.34 16.25 9.15
N GLU A 58 -12.16 16.86 9.22
CA GLU A 58 -11.04 16.35 10.01
C GLU A 58 -11.38 16.23 11.49
N LEU A 59 -12.02 17.27 12.07
CA LEU A 59 -12.45 17.26 13.46
C LEU A 59 -13.47 16.15 13.74
N ARG A 60 -14.42 15.93 12.82
CA ARG A 60 -15.37 14.81 12.93
C ARG A 60 -14.66 13.46 12.91
N GLN A 61 -13.72 13.27 12.00
CA GLN A 61 -12.95 12.02 11.92
C GLN A 61 -12.07 11.80 13.16
N GLN A 62 -11.44 12.87 13.67
CA GLN A 62 -10.65 12.82 14.89
C GLN A 62 -11.53 12.48 16.10
N THR A 63 -12.73 13.06 16.19
CA THR A 63 -13.68 12.75 17.26
C THR A 63 -14.07 11.26 17.25
N VAL A 64 -14.43 10.71 16.08
CA VAL A 64 -14.76 9.28 15.93
C VAL A 64 -13.57 8.39 16.29
N TYR A 65 -12.35 8.79 15.92
CA TYR A 65 -11.12 8.08 16.26
C TYR A 65 -10.84 8.08 17.77
N ASP A 66 -10.90 9.25 18.42
CA ASP A 66 -10.65 9.40 19.85
C ASP A 66 -11.71 8.67 20.68
N GLU A 67 -12.98 8.76 20.28
CA GLU A 67 -14.08 8.00 20.90
C GLU A 67 -13.85 6.50 20.75
N PHE A 68 -13.39 6.05 19.58
CA PHE A 68 -13.04 4.65 19.38
C PHE A 68 -11.91 4.18 20.31
N LEU A 69 -10.80 4.90 20.36
CA LEU A 69 -9.68 4.54 21.22
C LEU A 69 -10.09 4.51 22.70
N ASN A 70 -10.89 5.49 23.14
CA ASN A 70 -11.41 5.53 24.51
C ASN A 70 -12.32 4.34 24.82
N ASN A 71 -13.20 3.96 23.89
CA ASN A 71 -14.10 2.82 24.08
C ASN A 71 -13.33 1.50 24.11
N ILE A 72 -12.35 1.30 23.23
CA ILE A 72 -11.47 0.12 23.25
C ILE A 72 -10.66 0.07 24.56
N TYR A 73 -10.11 1.20 24.99
CA TYR A 73 -9.36 1.28 26.25
C TYR A 73 -10.24 0.91 27.46
N LYS A 74 -11.49 1.39 27.53
CA LYS A 74 -12.43 1.01 28.60
C LYS A 74 -12.72 -0.49 28.59
N LEU A 75 -12.99 -1.06 27.42
CA LEU A 75 -13.24 -2.50 27.28
C LEU A 75 -12.04 -3.34 27.72
N ASP A 76 -10.81 -2.90 27.41
CA ASP A 76 -9.57 -3.53 27.85
C ASP A 76 -9.42 -3.47 29.38
N LYS A 77 -9.54 -2.26 29.94
CA LYS A 77 -9.44 -1.99 31.38
C LYS A 77 -10.42 -2.84 32.20
N ASP A 78 -11.65 -2.99 31.71
CA ASP A 78 -12.71 -3.73 32.41
C ASP A 78 -12.64 -5.25 32.15
N GLY A 79 -11.61 -5.71 31.42
CA GLY A 79 -11.36 -7.12 31.15
C GLY A 79 -12.39 -7.76 30.22
N TYR A 80 -13.06 -6.96 29.38
CA TYR A 80 -13.99 -7.45 28.36
C TYR A 80 -13.25 -7.95 27.11
N LEU A 81 -11.98 -7.58 26.90
CA LEU A 81 -11.19 -8.07 25.77
C LEU A 81 -10.51 -9.44 26.03
N ASN A 82 -10.80 -10.10 27.16
CA ASN A 82 -10.26 -11.43 27.45
C ASN A 82 -11.10 -12.57 26.83
N ASP A 83 -10.50 -13.75 26.64
CA ASP A 83 -11.14 -14.89 25.94
C ASP A 83 -12.28 -15.57 26.69
N THR A 84 -12.60 -15.12 27.90
CA THR A 84 -13.58 -15.77 28.79
C THR A 84 -14.96 -15.09 28.78
N LYS A 85 -15.09 -13.92 28.15
CA LYS A 85 -16.36 -13.19 28.00
C LYS A 85 -16.65 -13.01 26.52
N ASN A 86 -17.93 -12.95 26.12
CA ASN A 86 -18.33 -12.73 24.72
C ASN A 86 -18.87 -11.29 24.44
N PRO A 87 -18.04 -10.23 24.53
CA PRO A 87 -18.35 -8.88 24.05
C PRO A 87 -17.76 -8.59 22.67
N TRP A 88 -17.16 -9.59 22.00
CA TRP A 88 -16.46 -9.40 20.73
C TRP A 88 -17.37 -9.00 19.59
N ALA A 89 -18.64 -9.41 19.62
CA ALA A 89 -19.63 -8.99 18.63
C ALA A 89 -19.80 -7.46 18.64
N PHE A 90 -19.83 -6.83 19.83
CA PHE A 90 -19.93 -5.38 19.96
C PHE A 90 -18.65 -4.68 19.49
N ALA A 91 -17.49 -5.14 19.96
CA ALA A 91 -16.20 -4.55 19.56
C ALA A 91 -15.96 -4.65 18.04
N ASN A 92 -16.30 -5.79 17.43
CA ASN A 92 -16.23 -5.98 15.99
C ASN A 92 -17.24 -5.11 15.25
N ALA A 93 -18.51 -5.06 15.68
CA ALA A 93 -19.53 -4.20 15.05
C ALA A 93 -19.12 -2.72 15.10
N TYR A 94 -18.60 -2.28 16.25
CA TYR A 94 -18.12 -0.93 16.45
C TYR A 94 -16.89 -0.62 15.58
N TYR A 95 -15.89 -1.52 15.54
CA TYR A 95 -14.74 -1.39 14.64
C TYR A 95 -15.18 -1.29 13.19
N ARG A 96 -16.10 -2.14 12.72
CA ARG A 96 -16.63 -2.08 11.35
C ARG A 96 -17.33 -0.75 11.05
N ALA A 97 -18.07 -0.21 12.01
CA ALA A 97 -18.76 1.09 11.87
C ALA A 97 -17.76 2.26 11.82
N ALA A 98 -16.72 2.24 12.65
CA ALA A 98 -15.69 3.26 12.68
C ALA A 98 -14.78 3.18 11.44
N HIS A 99 -14.40 1.97 11.01
CA HIS A 99 -13.57 1.70 9.83
C HIS A 99 -14.12 2.31 8.54
N ARG A 100 -15.46 2.34 8.40
CA ARG A 100 -16.13 2.97 7.24
C ARG A 100 -16.00 4.49 7.20
N GLN A 101 -15.77 5.14 8.35
CA GLN A 101 -15.72 6.59 8.47
C GLN A 101 -14.29 7.15 8.45
N TRP A 102 -13.31 6.32 8.81
CA TRP A 102 -11.91 6.70 8.82
C TRP A 102 -11.34 6.85 7.42
N ASP A 103 -10.42 7.81 7.29
CA ASP A 103 -9.56 7.93 6.12
C ASP A 103 -8.44 6.88 6.15
N THR A 104 -7.67 6.83 5.06
CA THR A 104 -6.65 5.81 4.84
C THR A 104 -5.50 5.90 5.84
N ILE A 105 -5.17 7.11 6.31
CA ILE A 105 -4.13 7.35 7.31
C ILE A 105 -4.56 6.77 8.65
N ARG A 106 -5.76 7.13 9.14
CA ARG A 106 -6.24 6.59 10.43
C ARG A 106 -6.45 5.08 10.38
N LYS A 107 -6.88 4.52 9.25
CA LYS A 107 -6.95 3.04 9.09
C LYS A 107 -5.60 2.38 9.32
N ALA A 108 -4.52 2.96 8.78
CA ALA A 108 -3.17 2.45 8.98
C ALA A 108 -2.75 2.51 10.46
N ASP A 109 -2.95 3.66 11.10
CA ASP A 109 -2.62 3.87 12.51
C ASP A 109 -3.38 2.91 13.44
N VAL A 110 -4.68 2.69 13.18
CA VAL A 110 -5.47 1.77 13.99
C VAL A 110 -5.02 0.33 13.79
N ILE A 111 -4.71 -0.12 12.58
CA ILE A 111 -4.19 -1.49 12.37
C ILE A 111 -2.93 -1.70 13.23
N GLN A 112 -2.00 -0.73 13.20
CA GLN A 112 -0.78 -0.78 13.99
C GLN A 112 -1.08 -0.84 15.49
N PHE A 113 -1.96 0.03 15.99
CA PHE A 113 -2.40 0.01 17.39
C PHE A 113 -3.03 -1.33 17.79
N LEU A 114 -3.92 -1.88 16.96
CA LEU A 114 -4.57 -3.17 17.22
C LEU A 114 -3.53 -4.29 17.33
N LYS A 115 -2.50 -4.28 16.48
CA LYS A 115 -1.43 -5.28 16.52
C LYS A 115 -0.55 -5.12 17.76
N GLU A 116 -0.18 -3.90 18.13
CA GLU A 116 0.60 -3.61 19.34
C GLU A 116 -0.14 -4.03 20.62
N LYS A 117 -1.45 -3.85 20.65
CA LYS A 117 -2.31 -4.31 21.75
C LYS A 117 -2.68 -5.78 21.67
N GLN A 118 -2.10 -6.52 20.72
CA GLN A 118 -2.37 -7.94 20.51
C GLN A 118 -3.88 -8.21 20.33
N LEU A 119 -4.62 -7.28 19.72
CA LEU A 119 -6.04 -7.47 19.39
C LEU A 119 -6.23 -8.21 18.06
N ILE A 120 -5.17 -8.30 17.26
CA ILE A 120 -5.08 -9.02 15.98
C ILE A 120 -3.77 -9.80 15.85
N GLY A 121 -3.80 -10.91 15.09
CA GLY A 121 -2.69 -11.84 14.87
C GLY A 121 -2.09 -12.43 16.15
N ARG A 122 -2.92 -12.80 17.14
CA ARG A 122 -2.45 -13.36 18.43
C ARG A 122 -2.02 -14.80 18.28
N ASN A 123 -0.79 -15.15 18.68
CA ASN A 123 -0.26 -16.53 18.77
C ASN A 123 -0.43 -17.41 17.52
N ASN A 124 -0.91 -16.82 16.43
CA ASN A 124 -1.13 -17.43 15.13
C ASN A 124 0.16 -17.60 14.36
N CYS A 125 1.33 -17.33 14.94
CA CYS A 125 2.62 -17.56 14.31
C CYS A 125 3.41 -18.61 15.10
N THR A 126 4.02 -19.55 14.39
CA THR A 126 5.19 -20.29 14.87
C THR A 126 6.28 -20.19 13.81
N ASN A 127 7.47 -19.71 14.20
CA ASN A 127 8.59 -19.42 13.28
C ASN A 127 8.20 -18.49 12.10
N GLY A 128 7.29 -17.54 12.33
CA GLY A 128 6.81 -16.62 11.30
C GLY A 128 5.79 -17.22 10.32
N CYS A 129 5.45 -18.50 10.43
CA CYS A 129 4.42 -19.14 9.61
C CYS A 129 3.12 -19.26 10.39
N ARG A 130 1.99 -19.10 9.69
CA ARG A 130 0.68 -19.09 10.34
C ARG A 130 0.32 -20.46 10.90
N THR A 131 -0.25 -20.49 12.10
CA THR A 131 -0.87 -21.68 12.73
C THR A 131 -2.36 -21.42 12.95
N THR A 132 -3.15 -22.48 13.11
CA THR A 132 -4.63 -22.41 13.21
C THR A 132 -5.14 -22.02 14.60
N ASN A 133 -4.30 -21.46 15.47
CA ASN A 133 -4.60 -21.35 16.89
C ASN A 133 -4.82 -19.91 17.33
N LEU A 134 -6.06 -19.44 17.09
CA LEU A 134 -6.83 -18.41 17.82
C LEU A 134 -7.49 -17.41 16.86
N ASP A 135 -8.78 -17.17 17.09
CA ASP A 135 -9.50 -16.08 16.46
C ASP A 135 -8.98 -14.72 16.99
N ASP A 136 -8.78 -13.79 16.07
CA ASP A 136 -8.50 -12.39 16.42
C ASP A 136 -9.70 -11.79 17.18
N ILE A 137 -9.40 -10.99 18.20
CA ILE A 137 -10.44 -10.29 18.99
C ILE A 137 -11.20 -9.34 18.07
N ILE A 138 -10.45 -8.59 17.25
CA ILE A 138 -10.96 -7.72 16.20
C ILE A 138 -10.69 -8.38 14.84
N ARG A 139 -11.75 -8.77 14.13
CA ARG A 139 -11.65 -9.39 12.80
C ARG A 139 -11.58 -8.31 11.74
N LEU A 140 -10.50 -8.33 10.96
CA LEU A 140 -10.31 -7.43 9.82
C LEU A 140 -10.92 -7.97 8.52
N ASN A 141 -11.46 -9.19 8.57
CA ASN A 141 -12.02 -9.89 7.42
C ASN A 141 -13.16 -9.09 6.79
N GLU A 142 -13.23 -9.14 5.45
CA GLU A 142 -14.25 -8.49 4.63
C GLU A 142 -14.21 -6.95 4.64
N LEU A 143 -13.15 -6.34 5.17
CA LEU A 143 -13.02 -4.89 5.25
C LEU A 143 -12.32 -4.28 4.02
N ASN A 144 -12.61 -2.99 3.79
CA ASN A 144 -12.01 -2.21 2.71
C ASN A 144 -10.79 -1.41 3.20
N PHE A 145 -9.63 -1.71 2.65
CA PHE A 145 -8.37 -1.02 2.87
C PHE A 145 -7.80 -0.40 1.58
N ASP A 146 -8.68 0.03 0.67
CA ASP A 146 -8.28 0.71 -0.56
C ASP A 146 -7.45 1.96 -0.24
N ASN A 147 -6.36 2.14 -0.98
CA ASN A 147 -5.40 3.25 -0.87
C ASN A 147 -4.76 3.40 0.52
N VAL A 148 -4.81 2.37 1.37
CA VAL A 148 -4.10 2.37 2.66
C VAL A 148 -2.60 2.24 2.41
N HIS A 149 -1.83 3.11 3.02
CA HIS A 149 -0.37 3.14 2.91
C HIS A 149 0.23 2.77 4.27
N LEU A 150 0.88 1.62 4.30
CA LEU A 150 1.54 1.03 5.45
C LEU A 150 3.03 0.86 5.09
N ALA A 151 3.81 1.88 5.41
CA ALA A 151 5.24 1.92 5.06
C ALA A 151 6.09 2.19 6.30
N SER A 152 7.21 1.46 6.43
CA SER A 152 8.22 1.79 7.43
C SER A 152 8.93 3.10 7.04
N GLU A 153 8.85 4.12 7.89
CA GLU A 153 9.49 5.43 7.67
C GLU A 153 11.02 5.34 7.53
N THR A 154 11.63 4.31 8.11
CA THR A 154 13.09 4.11 8.11
C THR A 154 13.56 3.24 6.94
N GLY A 155 12.64 2.62 6.18
CA GLY A 155 12.97 1.60 5.19
C GLY A 155 13.48 0.28 5.80
N VAL A 156 13.31 0.07 7.10
CA VAL A 156 13.73 -1.17 7.79
C VAL A 156 12.51 -2.02 8.16
N LEU A 157 12.67 -3.34 7.97
CA LEU A 157 11.65 -4.40 8.02
C LEU A 157 10.99 -4.71 9.38
N ASN A 158 11.03 -3.80 10.34
CA ASN A 158 10.75 -4.10 11.76
C ASN A 158 9.90 -3.06 12.48
N LYS A 159 9.66 -1.87 11.90
CA LYS A 159 8.74 -0.90 12.50
C LYS A 159 7.28 -1.24 12.27
N LEU A 160 6.96 -1.82 11.12
CA LEU A 160 5.60 -2.21 10.76
C LEU A 160 5.45 -3.73 10.86
N ASN A 161 5.08 -4.21 12.05
CA ASN A 161 4.89 -5.63 12.31
C ASN A 161 3.41 -5.98 12.16
N LEU A 162 3.08 -6.77 11.14
CA LEU A 162 1.73 -7.28 10.86
C LEU A 162 1.75 -8.82 10.71
N GLN A 163 2.71 -9.49 11.34
CA GLN A 163 2.86 -10.94 11.23
C GLN A 163 1.61 -11.69 11.71
N CYS A 164 1.19 -12.70 10.94
CA CYS A 164 0.04 -13.57 11.16
C CYS A 164 -1.30 -12.86 11.43
N VAL A 165 -1.46 -11.65 10.90
CA VAL A 165 -2.77 -11.00 10.86
C VAL A 165 -3.64 -11.64 9.78
N SER A 166 -4.95 -11.79 10.04
CA SER A 166 -5.93 -12.17 9.01
C SER A 166 -6.47 -10.94 8.31
N PHE A 167 -6.25 -10.90 7.00
CA PHE A 167 -6.92 -10.01 6.06
C PHE A 167 -7.76 -10.84 5.07
N ASP A 168 -8.39 -11.92 5.52
CA ASP A 168 -9.17 -12.77 4.61
C ASP A 168 -10.38 -12.01 4.07
N GLN A 169 -10.71 -12.24 2.80
CA GLN A 169 -11.85 -11.65 2.11
C GLN A 169 -11.84 -10.11 2.08
N VAL A 170 -10.72 -9.46 2.37
CA VAL A 170 -10.62 -7.98 2.29
C VAL A 170 -10.70 -7.48 0.85
N SER A 171 -11.01 -6.20 0.71
CA SER A 171 -10.82 -5.45 -0.53
C SER A 171 -9.67 -4.47 -0.36
N MET A 172 -8.66 -4.55 -1.24
CA MET A 172 -7.50 -3.68 -1.27
C MET A 172 -7.17 -3.29 -2.71
N SER A 173 -7.42 -2.04 -3.06
CA SER A 173 -7.04 -1.44 -4.34
C SER A 173 -6.00 -0.36 -4.10
N ASN A 174 -4.88 -0.41 -4.82
CA ASN A 174 -3.76 0.54 -4.69
C ASN A 174 -3.19 0.65 -3.25
N ALA A 175 -3.34 -0.38 -2.42
CA ALA A 175 -2.74 -0.39 -1.09
C ALA A 175 -1.21 -0.56 -1.21
N ILE A 176 -0.46 0.00 -0.25
CA ILE A 176 1.00 -0.05 -0.25
C ILE A 176 1.47 -0.63 1.08
N PHE A 177 2.25 -1.70 1.02
CA PHE A 177 2.99 -2.29 2.11
C PHE A 177 4.48 -2.21 1.78
N SER A 178 5.18 -1.22 2.35
CA SER A 178 6.60 -1.01 2.07
C SER A 178 7.43 -1.31 3.31
N PHE A 179 8.39 -2.23 3.18
CA PHE A 179 9.25 -2.66 4.29
C PHE A 179 8.45 -3.13 5.52
N ALA A 180 7.32 -3.82 5.27
CA ALA A 180 6.44 -4.37 6.28
C ALA A 180 6.82 -5.82 6.63
N SER A 181 6.71 -6.21 7.90
CA SER A 181 6.79 -7.61 8.30
C SER A 181 5.41 -8.24 8.24
N LEU A 182 5.16 -9.01 7.20
CA LEU A 182 3.87 -9.66 6.88
C LEU A 182 3.98 -11.20 6.94
N ASN A 183 4.93 -11.73 7.71
CA ASN A 183 5.16 -13.16 7.79
C ASN A 183 3.91 -13.88 8.30
N GLY A 184 3.48 -14.93 7.60
CA GLY A 184 2.30 -15.72 7.95
C GLY A 184 0.98 -14.95 7.82
N VAL A 185 0.97 -13.75 7.21
CA VAL A 185 -0.28 -13.03 6.94
C VAL A 185 -1.19 -13.88 6.05
N SER A 186 -2.50 -13.77 6.22
CA SER A 186 -3.45 -14.40 5.30
C SER A 186 -4.26 -13.34 4.58
N PHE A 187 -4.36 -13.45 3.27
CA PHE A 187 -5.22 -12.65 2.41
C PHE A 187 -6.31 -13.50 1.75
N ASP A 188 -6.54 -14.71 2.24
CA ASP A 188 -7.35 -15.74 1.58
C ASP A 188 -8.74 -15.24 1.17
N GLY A 189 -9.15 -15.54 -0.06
CA GLY A 189 -10.42 -15.09 -0.66
C GLY A 189 -10.54 -13.56 -0.85
N GLY A 190 -9.48 -12.80 -0.59
CA GLY A 190 -9.44 -11.36 -0.77
C GLY A 190 -9.40 -10.91 -2.24
N ARG A 191 -9.59 -9.61 -2.43
CA ARG A 191 -9.41 -8.91 -3.71
C ARG A 191 -8.29 -7.88 -3.57
N LEU A 192 -7.15 -8.15 -4.19
CA LEU A 192 -5.97 -7.28 -4.16
C LEU A 192 -5.67 -6.79 -5.58
N ASP A 193 -6.06 -5.56 -5.90
CA ASP A 193 -5.76 -4.93 -7.20
C ASP A 193 -4.66 -3.88 -7.03
N LYS A 194 -3.56 -4.01 -7.80
CA LYS A 194 -2.43 -3.06 -7.80
C LYS A 194 -1.82 -2.79 -6.43
N VAL A 195 -1.89 -3.76 -5.52
CA VAL A 195 -1.22 -3.69 -4.22
C VAL A 195 0.28 -3.78 -4.41
N LYS A 196 1.05 -3.04 -3.61
CA LYS A 196 2.52 -3.06 -3.66
C LYS A 196 3.10 -3.62 -2.36
N PHE A 197 4.02 -4.57 -2.45
CA PHE A 197 4.70 -5.19 -1.30
C PHE A 197 6.21 -4.90 -1.24
N ASP A 198 6.68 -3.79 -1.83
CA ASP A 198 8.12 -3.54 -2.01
C ASP A 198 8.92 -3.61 -0.69
N GLY A 199 9.99 -4.40 -0.71
CA GLY A 199 10.88 -4.62 0.44
C GLY A 199 10.23 -5.29 1.65
N SER A 200 9.00 -5.79 1.54
CA SER A 200 8.28 -6.46 2.64
C SER A 200 8.67 -7.93 2.78
N SER A 201 8.51 -8.50 3.98
CA SER A 201 8.70 -9.93 4.22
C SER A 201 7.34 -10.62 4.24
N LEU A 202 7.12 -11.55 3.32
CA LEU A 202 5.88 -12.33 3.13
C LEU A 202 6.14 -13.83 3.36
N LEU A 203 7.10 -14.15 4.23
CA LEU A 203 7.44 -15.53 4.60
C LEU A 203 6.17 -16.27 5.01
N CYS A 204 5.89 -17.42 4.40
CA CYS A 204 4.71 -18.25 4.71
C CYS A 204 3.36 -17.50 4.58
N ALA A 205 3.28 -16.41 3.83
CA ALA A 205 2.03 -15.70 3.58
C ALA A 205 1.05 -16.56 2.76
N SER A 206 -0.25 -16.42 3.01
CA SER A 206 -1.30 -17.13 2.30
C SER A 206 -2.08 -16.19 1.39
N PHE A 207 -2.19 -16.57 0.12
CA PHE A 207 -2.92 -15.86 -0.92
C PHE A 207 -3.87 -16.81 -1.67
N ASN A 208 -4.55 -17.70 -0.96
CA ASN A 208 -5.42 -18.70 -1.58
C ASN A 208 -6.75 -18.09 -2.03
N GLY A 209 -7.19 -18.37 -3.25
CA GLY A 209 -8.45 -17.86 -3.80
C GLY A 209 -8.44 -16.36 -4.05
N VAL A 210 -7.26 -15.74 -4.08
CA VAL A 210 -7.10 -14.28 -4.19
C VAL A 210 -6.99 -13.86 -5.66
N ASN A 211 -7.67 -12.76 -6.01
CA ASN A 211 -7.34 -12.03 -7.23
C ASN A 211 -6.16 -11.09 -6.94
N LEU A 212 -5.02 -11.36 -7.56
CA LEU A 212 -3.75 -10.62 -7.45
C LEU A 212 -3.39 -9.93 -8.78
N SER A 213 -4.38 -9.65 -9.63
CA SER A 213 -4.12 -9.06 -10.93
C SER A 213 -3.40 -7.72 -10.80
N GLY A 214 -2.26 -7.57 -11.47
CA GLY A 214 -1.47 -6.32 -11.43
C GLY A 214 -0.81 -6.00 -10.09
N VAL A 215 -0.78 -6.92 -9.12
CA VAL A 215 -0.04 -6.76 -7.86
C VAL A 215 1.46 -6.67 -8.13
N ASP A 216 2.16 -5.83 -7.38
CA ASP A 216 3.60 -5.63 -7.47
C ASP A 216 4.29 -6.17 -6.21
N PHE A 217 4.96 -7.32 -6.34
CA PHE A 217 5.69 -7.93 -5.22
C PHE A 217 7.07 -7.28 -4.98
N GLY A 218 7.55 -6.41 -5.87
CA GLY A 218 8.81 -5.66 -5.70
C GLY A 218 9.97 -6.54 -5.22
N ASN A 219 10.73 -6.05 -4.24
CA ASN A 219 11.83 -6.81 -3.61
C ASN A 219 11.39 -7.66 -2.40
N SER A 220 10.13 -8.12 -2.35
CA SER A 220 9.63 -8.90 -1.21
C SER A 220 10.21 -10.32 -1.15
N ASP A 221 10.31 -10.85 0.07
CA ASP A 221 10.64 -12.24 0.33
C ASP A 221 9.35 -13.08 0.38
N LEU A 222 9.20 -14.01 -0.57
CA LEU A 222 8.03 -14.87 -0.72
C LEU A 222 8.31 -16.33 -0.32
N THR A 223 9.37 -16.57 0.45
CA THR A 223 9.75 -17.91 0.90
C THR A 223 8.57 -18.62 1.58
N GLY A 224 8.18 -19.77 1.05
CA GLY A 224 7.08 -20.57 1.59
C GLY A 224 5.68 -19.94 1.44
N ALA A 225 5.54 -18.83 0.70
CA ALA A 225 4.24 -18.25 0.41
C ALA A 225 3.38 -19.23 -0.41
N GLN A 226 2.07 -19.20 -0.17
CA GLN A 226 1.12 -20.15 -0.75
C GLN A 226 0.13 -19.43 -1.65
N PHE A 227 0.04 -19.90 -2.89
CA PHE A 227 -0.89 -19.43 -3.90
C PHE A 227 -1.70 -20.62 -4.40
N SER A 228 -2.91 -20.79 -3.90
CA SER A 228 -3.83 -21.83 -4.39
C SER A 228 -5.08 -21.22 -4.98
N ASN A 229 -5.52 -21.64 -6.16
CA ASN A 229 -6.74 -21.14 -6.81
C ASN A 229 -6.76 -19.62 -7.01
N SER A 230 -5.60 -18.99 -7.17
CA SER A 230 -5.45 -17.53 -7.30
C SER A 230 -5.21 -17.10 -8.75
N ASP A 231 -5.42 -15.81 -9.01
CA ASP A 231 -5.14 -15.17 -10.30
C ASP A 231 -3.99 -14.16 -10.15
N LEU A 232 -2.81 -14.49 -10.69
CA LEU A 232 -1.64 -13.60 -10.72
C LEU A 232 -1.51 -12.86 -12.06
N SER A 233 -2.53 -12.83 -12.92
CA SER A 233 -2.41 -12.22 -14.25
C SER A 233 -1.88 -10.78 -14.20
N GLY A 234 -0.77 -10.52 -14.89
CA GLY A 234 -0.10 -9.22 -14.89
C GLY A 234 0.57 -8.83 -13.57
N ALA A 235 0.65 -9.71 -12.58
CA ALA A 235 1.42 -9.48 -11.37
C ALA A 235 2.92 -9.37 -11.68
N LYS A 236 3.65 -8.54 -10.95
CA LYS A 236 5.09 -8.39 -11.10
C LYS A 236 5.81 -9.21 -10.03
N MET A 237 6.55 -10.22 -10.49
CA MET A 237 7.36 -11.12 -9.67
C MET A 237 8.66 -11.43 -10.40
N THR A 238 9.74 -11.65 -9.65
CA THR A 238 11.01 -12.16 -10.19
C THR A 238 11.02 -13.68 -10.29
N GLU A 239 11.96 -14.25 -11.04
CA GLU A 239 12.14 -15.71 -11.12
C GLU A 239 12.47 -16.32 -9.74
N ASP A 240 13.30 -15.65 -8.94
CA ASP A 240 13.63 -16.08 -7.58
C ASP A 240 12.39 -16.15 -6.68
N GLN A 241 11.50 -15.16 -6.78
CA GLN A 241 10.23 -15.14 -6.03
C GLN A 241 9.30 -16.28 -6.45
N ILE A 242 9.27 -16.62 -7.74
CA ILE A 242 8.51 -17.79 -8.23
C ILE A 242 9.12 -19.09 -7.66
N ASN A 243 10.45 -19.19 -7.55
CA ASN A 243 11.10 -20.39 -6.97
C ASN A 243 10.93 -20.51 -5.45
N GLN A 244 10.63 -19.41 -4.75
CA GLN A 244 10.43 -19.35 -3.30
C GLN A 244 9.02 -19.76 -2.84
N ALA A 245 8.03 -19.65 -3.71
CA ALA A 245 6.62 -19.84 -3.39
C ALA A 245 6.06 -21.17 -3.92
N THR A 246 4.87 -21.52 -3.46
CA THR A 246 4.12 -22.71 -3.92
C THR A 246 2.88 -22.27 -4.68
N PHE A 247 2.62 -22.92 -5.83
CA PHE A 247 1.51 -22.59 -6.72
C PHE A 247 0.65 -23.82 -7.01
N HIS A 248 -0.66 -23.73 -6.74
CA HIS A 248 -1.61 -24.79 -7.02
C HIS A 248 -2.86 -24.26 -7.74
N ASN A 249 -3.11 -24.70 -8.97
CA ASN A 249 -4.26 -24.25 -9.78
C ASN A 249 -4.34 -22.70 -9.91
N VAL A 250 -3.22 -22.08 -10.29
CA VAL A 250 -3.05 -20.62 -10.35
C VAL A 250 -3.01 -20.14 -11.80
N ILE A 251 -3.49 -18.94 -12.09
CA ILE A 251 -3.18 -18.23 -13.34
C ILE A 251 -1.87 -17.47 -13.14
N MET A 252 -0.82 -17.81 -13.88
CA MET A 252 0.51 -17.22 -13.74
C MET A 252 0.55 -15.76 -14.22
N PRO A 253 1.60 -14.97 -13.88
CA PRO A 253 1.79 -13.60 -14.35
C PRO A 253 1.61 -13.35 -15.85
N ASN A 254 1.97 -14.33 -16.69
CA ASN A 254 1.80 -14.27 -18.14
C ASN A 254 0.37 -14.61 -18.63
N GLY A 255 -0.59 -14.82 -17.72
CA GLY A 255 -1.97 -15.19 -18.02
C GLY A 255 -2.19 -16.68 -18.30
N VAL A 256 -1.16 -17.53 -18.20
CA VAL A 256 -1.27 -18.97 -18.45
C VAL A 256 -1.71 -19.69 -17.18
N LYS A 257 -2.75 -20.52 -17.28
CA LYS A 257 -3.17 -21.38 -16.17
C LYS A 257 -2.11 -22.46 -15.91
N SER A 258 -1.61 -22.51 -14.68
CA SER A 258 -0.72 -23.55 -14.18
C SER A 258 -1.51 -24.85 -14.00
N GLU A 259 -1.25 -25.84 -14.86
CA GLU A 259 -1.70 -27.21 -14.65
C GLU A 259 -0.80 -27.86 -13.59
N ILE A 260 -1.25 -27.83 -12.32
CA ILE A 260 -0.69 -28.51 -11.14
C ILE A 260 0.84 -28.65 -11.16
N THR A 261 1.55 -27.61 -10.74
CA THR A 261 2.98 -27.71 -10.42
C THR A 261 3.16 -27.78 -8.91
N SER A 262 3.07 -28.98 -8.33
CA SER A 262 3.57 -29.22 -6.98
C SER A 262 5.10 -29.18 -7.02
N SER A 263 5.70 -28.00 -7.10
CA SER A 263 7.14 -27.84 -6.92
C SER A 263 7.42 -27.11 -5.62
N THR A 264 7.63 -27.87 -4.55
CA THR A 264 8.66 -27.52 -3.57
C THR A 264 10.00 -27.54 -4.30
N MET A 265 10.48 -26.38 -4.76
CA MET A 265 11.85 -26.23 -5.22
C MET A 265 12.77 -26.14 -4.00
N THR A 266 13.09 -27.29 -3.40
CA THR A 266 14.23 -27.36 -2.47
C THR A 266 15.52 -27.17 -3.27
N LYS A 267 16.46 -26.40 -2.71
CA LYS A 267 17.75 -25.91 -3.25
C LYS A 267 18.66 -26.91 -4.03
N GLU A 268 18.28 -28.16 -4.23
CA GLU A 268 19.07 -29.19 -4.94
C GLU A 268 18.65 -29.46 -6.38
N SER A 269 17.56 -28.90 -6.90
CA SER A 269 17.13 -29.14 -8.29
C SER A 269 17.61 -28.06 -9.27
N VAL A 270 18.91 -27.76 -9.26
CA VAL A 270 19.54 -27.02 -10.38
C VAL A 270 19.97 -28.04 -11.43
N THR A 271 19.01 -28.66 -12.12
CA THR A 271 19.24 -29.18 -13.48
C THR A 271 17.91 -29.58 -14.14
N LYS A 272 17.47 -28.73 -15.09
CA LYS A 272 16.38 -28.94 -16.06
C LYS A 272 14.95 -29.06 -15.50
N THR A 273 14.30 -27.91 -15.32
CA THR A 273 12.84 -27.82 -15.48
C THR A 273 12.54 -27.23 -16.85
N THR A 274 12.13 -28.07 -17.80
CA THR A 274 11.61 -27.62 -19.09
C THR A 274 10.15 -27.25 -18.90
N ILE A 275 9.84 -25.96 -19.05
CA ILE A 275 8.47 -25.48 -19.14
C ILE A 275 7.88 -26.06 -20.43
N VAL A 276 6.96 -27.03 -20.34
CA VAL A 276 6.22 -27.49 -21.51
C VAL A 276 5.08 -26.50 -21.77
N ILE A 277 5.37 -25.49 -22.57
CA ILE A 277 4.36 -24.58 -23.10
C ILE A 277 3.66 -25.30 -24.26
N LYS A 278 2.45 -25.84 -24.06
CA LYS A 278 1.59 -26.25 -25.18
C LYS A 278 0.95 -25.00 -25.80
N THR A 279 1.65 -24.37 -26.74
CA THR A 279 1.01 -23.43 -27.65
C THR A 279 0.23 -24.22 -28.71
N LYS A 280 -1.10 -24.11 -28.71
CA LYS A 280 -1.91 -24.51 -29.86
C LYS A 280 -1.73 -23.46 -30.95
N MET A 281 -0.78 -23.67 -31.87
CA MET A 281 -0.66 -22.83 -33.07
C MET A 281 -1.72 -23.20 -34.12
N PRO A 282 -2.29 -22.21 -34.84
CA PRO A 282 -3.14 -22.46 -35.99
C PRO A 282 -2.29 -22.93 -37.17
N THR A 283 -2.72 -24.02 -37.81
CA THR A 283 -2.09 -24.60 -38.99
C THR A 283 -2.12 -23.63 -40.17
N THR A 284 -0.95 -23.18 -40.61
CA THR A 284 -0.76 -22.67 -41.97
C THR A 284 0.25 -23.57 -42.68
N SER A 285 -0.13 -23.94 -43.88
CA SER A 285 0.54 -24.88 -44.79
C SER A 285 1.74 -24.23 -45.48
N SER A 286 2.90 -24.90 -45.50
CA SER A 286 3.78 -24.93 -46.68
C SER A 286 4.89 -25.99 -46.55
N SER A 287 4.76 -27.01 -47.40
CA SER A 287 5.79 -27.74 -48.16
C SER A 287 7.27 -27.71 -47.72
N ALA A 288 7.74 -28.93 -47.39
CA ALA A 288 8.91 -29.63 -47.94
C ALA A 288 10.29 -28.96 -47.95
N SER A 289 11.24 -29.58 -47.23
CA SER A 289 12.43 -30.18 -47.87
C SER A 289 13.19 -31.08 -46.88
N THR A 290 13.49 -32.26 -47.40
CA THR A 290 14.22 -33.39 -46.82
C THR A 290 15.71 -33.11 -46.68
N SER A 291 16.33 -33.50 -45.57
CA SER A 291 17.74 -33.93 -45.56
C SER A 291 18.04 -34.80 -44.33
N THR A 292 18.13 -36.09 -44.59
CA THR A 292 18.80 -37.13 -43.80
C THR A 292 20.28 -36.80 -43.59
N THR A 293 20.84 -37.06 -42.40
CA THR A 293 21.98 -37.99 -42.20
C THR A 293 22.40 -38.14 -40.73
N SER A 294 22.58 -39.42 -40.36
CA SER A 294 23.59 -40.02 -39.49
C SER A 294 23.69 -39.65 -38.00
N SER A 295 23.20 -40.61 -37.22
CA SER A 295 23.76 -41.17 -35.99
C SER A 295 25.29 -41.16 -35.84
N SER A 296 25.76 -40.87 -34.62
CA SER A 296 26.94 -41.50 -34.04
C SER A 296 26.83 -41.55 -32.51
N THR A 297 26.59 -42.76 -32.03
CA THR A 297 26.81 -43.28 -30.68
C THR A 297 28.28 -43.20 -30.28
N SER A 298 28.57 -42.85 -29.02
CA SER A 298 29.81 -43.23 -28.35
C SER A 298 29.60 -43.27 -26.84
N SER A 299 29.49 -44.50 -26.34
CA SER A 299 29.55 -44.92 -24.95
C SER A 299 31.01 -45.04 -24.49
N ILE A 300 31.39 -44.42 -23.37
CA ILE A 300 32.60 -44.79 -22.62
C ILE A 300 32.30 -44.83 -21.12
N THR A 301 32.40 -46.07 -20.64
CA THR A 301 32.75 -46.65 -19.34
C THR A 301 33.07 -45.79 -18.10
N THR A 302 32.49 -46.26 -16.99
CA THR A 302 32.82 -46.10 -15.56
C THR A 302 34.29 -46.39 -15.21
N PRO A 303 34.78 -45.94 -14.04
CA PRO A 303 34.80 -46.86 -12.89
C PRO A 303 34.41 -46.24 -11.53
N SER A 304 33.89 -47.14 -10.70
CA SER A 304 33.57 -47.04 -9.28
C SER A 304 34.80 -46.97 -8.36
N THR A 305 34.69 -46.19 -7.26
CA THR A 305 35.43 -46.44 -6.02
C THR A 305 34.61 -46.04 -4.80
N THR A 306 34.51 -47.01 -3.90
CA THR A 306 33.90 -47.00 -2.57
C THR A 306 34.89 -46.47 -1.54
N THR A 307 34.46 -45.64 -0.58
CA THR A 307 35.06 -45.60 0.76
C THR A 307 34.06 -45.11 1.80
N THR A 308 33.91 -45.94 2.83
CA THR A 308 33.09 -45.75 4.04
C THR A 308 34.02 -45.27 5.16
N THR A 309 33.66 -44.25 5.95
CA THR A 309 34.04 -44.20 7.38
C THR A 309 33.14 -43.25 8.19
N THR A 310 32.95 -43.68 9.44
CA THR A 310 32.01 -43.34 10.51
C THR A 310 32.35 -42.10 11.37
N SER A 311 31.29 -41.46 11.88
CA SER A 311 31.02 -41.00 13.27
C SER A 311 32.02 -40.12 14.05
N LYS A 312 31.57 -38.94 14.54
CA LYS A 312 31.31 -38.64 15.98
C LYS A 312 31.07 -37.14 16.28
N THR A 313 30.00 -36.89 17.06
CA THR A 313 29.83 -35.96 18.20
C THR A 313 30.90 -34.89 18.52
N LEU A 314 30.50 -33.63 18.78
CA LEU A 314 30.21 -33.05 20.13
C LEU A 314 30.23 -31.50 20.09
N SER A 315 29.39 -30.91 20.94
CA SER A 315 29.25 -29.50 21.40
C SER A 315 30.48 -28.58 21.41
N THR A 316 30.29 -27.27 21.20
CA THR A 316 30.18 -26.24 22.27
C THR A 316 30.07 -24.81 21.72
N SER A 317 29.40 -23.98 22.52
CA SER A 317 29.28 -22.52 22.50
C SER A 317 30.59 -21.73 22.35
N SER A 318 30.54 -20.56 21.73
CA SER A 318 30.92 -19.30 22.41
C SER A 318 30.68 -18.05 21.55
N THR A 319 30.05 -17.10 22.23
CA THR A 319 29.93 -15.68 21.94
C THR A 319 31.30 -15.03 21.80
N THR A 320 31.50 -14.17 20.79
CA THR A 320 32.39 -13.01 20.91
C THR A 320 31.85 -11.85 20.07
N THR A 321 31.66 -10.74 20.78
CA THR A 321 31.40 -9.39 20.31
C THR A 321 32.57 -8.84 19.50
N SER A 322 32.29 -8.13 18.41
CA SER A 322 33.22 -7.16 17.81
C SER A 322 32.43 -5.96 17.29
N THR A 323 32.60 -4.86 18.01
CA THR A 323 32.21 -3.50 17.69
C THR A 323 33.11 -2.93 16.59
N THR A 324 32.52 -2.31 15.56
CA THR A 324 33.10 -1.12 14.93
C THR A 324 31.98 -0.14 14.61
N ALA A 325 32.05 1.01 15.28
CA ALA A 325 31.22 2.17 15.03
C ALA A 325 31.77 2.93 13.82
N THR A 326 30.88 3.42 12.95
CA THR A 326 31.21 4.52 12.03
C THR A 326 30.06 5.51 12.09
N ALA A 327 30.31 6.61 12.81
CA ALA A 327 29.41 7.73 12.90
C ALA A 327 29.41 8.49 11.57
N ILE A 328 28.24 8.60 10.93
CA ILE A 328 28.00 9.57 9.87
C ILE A 328 26.99 10.58 10.42
N THR A 329 27.50 11.77 10.68
CA THR A 329 26.76 12.99 10.97
C THR A 329 25.89 13.35 9.77
N SER A 330 24.57 13.22 9.91
CA SER A 330 23.59 13.80 8.99
C SER A 330 22.84 14.92 9.68
N ALA A 331 22.84 16.09 9.04
CA ALA A 331 22.24 17.32 9.53
C ALA A 331 20.72 17.18 9.64
N TYR A 332 20.18 17.41 10.85
CA TYR A 332 18.76 17.43 11.13
C TYR A 332 18.11 18.69 10.55
N TYR A 333 17.13 18.52 9.67
CA TYR A 333 16.18 19.58 9.30
C TYR A 333 14.97 19.48 10.23
N VAL A 334 14.96 20.26 11.30
CA VAL A 334 13.85 20.36 12.24
C VAL A 334 12.74 21.21 11.60
N LYS A 335 11.58 20.60 11.31
CA LYS A 335 10.35 21.34 11.00
C LYS A 335 9.95 22.18 12.22
N PRO A 336 9.67 23.49 12.09
CA PRO A 336 9.23 24.28 13.24
C PRO A 336 7.83 23.85 13.67
N PHE A 337 7.73 23.40 14.92
CA PHE A 337 6.47 23.13 15.62
C PHE A 337 5.92 24.47 16.11
N VAL A 338 4.83 24.97 15.53
CA VAL A 338 4.15 26.18 16.00
C VAL A 338 3.29 25.80 17.21
N VAL A 339 3.80 26.10 18.40
CA VAL A 339 3.03 26.01 19.65
C VAL A 339 2.10 27.23 19.70
N ILE A 340 0.82 27.03 19.41
CA ILE A 340 -0.21 28.03 19.72
C ILE A 340 -0.52 27.89 21.22
N GLN A 341 0.15 28.68 22.05
CA GLN A 341 -0.27 28.88 23.44
C GLN A 341 -1.63 29.59 23.43
N LYS A 342 -2.67 28.89 23.89
CA LYS A 342 -3.97 29.46 24.19
C LYS A 342 -3.83 30.33 25.44
N VAL A 343 -3.71 31.65 25.25
CA VAL A 343 -3.82 32.63 26.34
C VAL A 343 -5.27 32.63 26.80
N ILE A 344 -5.53 32.01 27.96
CA ILE A 344 -6.81 32.13 28.66
C ILE A 344 -6.76 33.44 29.44
N THR A 345 -7.31 34.51 28.88
CA THR A 345 -7.62 35.71 29.67
C THR A 345 -8.87 35.43 30.49
N ARG A 346 -8.68 35.21 31.78
CA ARG A 346 -9.75 35.21 32.78
C ARG A 346 -10.17 36.66 33.00
N SER A 347 -11.34 37.02 32.50
CA SER A 347 -12.02 38.28 32.82
C SER A 347 -12.85 38.04 34.08
N ASP A 348 -12.26 38.27 35.24
CA ASP A 348 -13.02 38.53 36.46
C ASP A 348 -13.24 40.05 36.48
N ASP A 349 -14.46 40.51 36.21
CA ASP A 349 -15.00 41.79 36.72
C ASP A 349 -16.51 41.91 36.46
N ILE A 350 -17.20 42.26 37.56
CA ILE A 350 -18.63 42.57 37.81
C ILE A 350 -19.54 41.38 38.17
#